data_AF-A0A2P9HHK3-F1
#
_entry.id   AF-A0A2P9HHK3-F1
#
_cell.length_a   1.000
_cell.length_b   1.000
_cell.length_c   1.000
_cell.angle_alpha   90.00
_cell.angle_beta   90.00
_cell.angle_gamma   90.00
#
_symmetry.space_group_name_H-M   'P 1'
#
loop_
_entity.id
_entity.type
_entity.pdbx_description
1 polymer ?
#
loop_
_entity_poly.entity_id
_entity_poly.type
_entity_poly.pdbx_seq_one_letter_code
_entity_poly.pdbx_strand_id
1 'polypeptide(L)'
;MKAIVVKAFPGVPDGEVHVHDFKLRDVVEGKLAGVAIAQGWAVPEGTDIPDDLSGFEASDVEALKKISQSVVDAQTKADTDIAAIAQLVADAQQAADTKIAEIVSDAKAKADAEIEAINQLVADTRAAADAEIAEIAKEVVAAKERGNTPGDSGADKDTSRKETASTETAGKTGTKEK
;
A
#
# COMPACT_ATOMS: atom_id res chain seq x y z
N MET A 1 -63.25 39.66 10.94
CA MET A 1 -62.11 38.91 10.35
C MET A 1 -62.38 37.44 10.57
N LYS A 2 -62.12 36.60 9.56
CA LYS A 2 -62.29 35.14 9.63
C LYS A 2 -60.99 34.45 9.25
N ALA A 3 -60.69 33.35 9.92
CA ALA A 3 -59.50 32.54 9.67
C ALA A 3 -59.85 31.05 9.78
N ILE A 4 -59.17 30.22 8.99
CA ILE A 4 -59.34 28.77 9.00
C ILE A 4 -58.18 28.17 9.80
N VAL A 5 -58.49 27.35 10.81
CA VAL A 5 -57.50 26.72 11.68
C VAL A 5 -56.70 25.67 10.90
N VAL A 6 -55.37 25.81 10.89
CA VAL A 6 -54.42 24.86 10.30
C VAL A 6 -53.68 24.02 11.35
N LYS A 7 -53.75 24.42 12.62
CA LYS A 7 -53.20 23.69 13.77
C LYS A 7 -54.14 23.81 14.96
N ALA A 8 -54.57 22.69 15.55
CA ALA A 8 -55.53 22.70 16.66
C ALA A 8 -55.01 23.49 17.87
N PHE A 9 -55.89 24.27 18.51
CA PHE A 9 -55.57 25.07 19.69
C PHE A 9 -56.81 25.36 20.55
N PRO A 10 -56.66 25.52 21.88
CA PRO A 10 -57.73 25.99 22.75
C PRO A 10 -57.87 27.51 22.69
N GLY A 11 -59.09 28.04 22.58
CA GLY A 11 -59.36 29.47 22.57
C GLY A 11 -60.78 29.84 23.01
N VAL A 12 -61.01 31.09 23.41
CA VAL A 12 -62.36 31.58 23.78
C VAL A 12 -62.89 32.44 22.63
N PRO A 13 -63.99 32.02 21.95
CA PRO A 13 -64.62 32.83 20.90
C PRO A 13 -65.05 34.22 21.41
N ASP A 14 -65.05 35.22 20.53
CA ASP A 14 -65.53 36.55 20.88
C ASP A 14 -67.01 36.48 21.30
N GLY A 15 -67.31 36.89 22.55
CA GLY A 15 -68.67 36.89 23.11
C GLY A 15 -69.01 35.67 23.97
N GLU A 16 -68.11 34.69 24.07
CA GLU A 16 -68.25 33.55 24.97
C GLU A 16 -67.32 33.67 26.18
N VAL A 17 -67.63 32.94 27.25
CA VAL A 17 -66.83 32.88 28.48
C VAL A 17 -66.10 31.53 28.60
N HIS A 18 -66.49 30.54 27.81
CA HIS A 18 -65.95 29.19 27.86
C HIS A 18 -64.88 28.97 26.79
N VAL A 19 -63.87 28.18 27.15
CA VAL A 19 -62.82 27.76 26.21
C VAL A 19 -63.40 26.71 25.27
N HIS A 20 -63.18 26.90 23.98
CA HIS A 20 -63.46 25.95 22.92
C HIS A 20 -62.14 25.41 22.36
N ASP A 21 -62.04 24.09 22.19
CA ASP A 21 -60.96 23.47 21.41
C ASP A 21 -61.28 23.59 19.93
N PHE A 22 -60.53 24.43 19.22
CA PHE A 22 -60.64 24.58 17.77
C PHE A 22 -59.83 23.49 17.08
N LYS A 23 -60.48 22.75 16.17
CA LYS A 23 -59.90 21.68 15.37
C LYS A 23 -59.42 22.23 14.03
N LEU A 24 -58.61 21.43 13.32
CA LEU A 24 -58.23 21.76 11.95
C LEU A 24 -59.49 21.96 11.10
N ARG A 25 -59.45 22.99 10.25
CA ARG A 25 -60.55 23.47 9.39
C ARG A 25 -61.71 24.19 10.08
N ASP A 26 -61.68 24.33 11.41
CA ASP A 26 -62.65 25.18 12.08
C ASP A 26 -62.47 26.64 11.64
N VAL A 27 -63.57 27.39 11.59
CA VAL A 27 -63.56 28.81 11.28
C VAL A 27 -63.54 29.59 12.59
N VAL A 28 -62.53 30.42 12.75
CA VAL A 28 -62.38 31.33 13.90
C VAL A 28 -62.67 32.74 13.42
N GLU A 29 -63.47 33.46 14.21
CA GLU A 29 -63.88 34.82 13.88
C GLU A 29 -63.40 35.85 14.93
N GLY A 30 -63.49 37.13 14.59
CA GLY A 30 -63.26 38.22 15.53
C GLY A 30 -61.79 38.46 15.87
N LYS A 31 -61.52 38.90 17.10
CA LYS A 31 -60.16 39.19 17.61
C LYS A 31 -59.32 37.93 17.72
N LEU A 32 -59.94 36.81 18.08
CA LEU A 32 -59.26 35.52 18.18
C LEU A 32 -58.69 35.07 16.82
N ALA A 33 -59.39 35.35 15.72
CA ALA A 33 -58.88 35.08 14.37
C ALA A 33 -57.56 35.80 14.08
N GLY A 34 -57.45 37.07 14.50
CA GLY A 34 -56.21 37.84 14.35
C GLY A 34 -55.05 37.27 15.16
N VAL A 35 -55.32 36.82 16.39
CA VAL A 35 -54.32 36.13 17.24
C VAL A 35 -53.92 34.79 16.63
N ALA A 36 -54.88 34.00 16.16
CA ALA A 36 -54.63 32.71 15.54
C ALA A 36 -53.78 32.83 14.27
N ILE A 37 -54.00 33.86 13.43
CA ILE A 37 -53.15 34.17 12.28
C ILE A 37 -51.74 34.59 12.75
N ALA A 38 -51.64 35.50 13.72
CA ALA A 38 -50.35 35.98 14.22
C ALA A 38 -49.48 34.88 14.85
N GLN A 39 -50.11 33.87 15.46
CA GLN A 39 -49.44 32.72 16.07
C GLN A 39 -49.21 31.55 15.08
N GLY A 40 -49.64 31.69 13.83
CA GLY A 40 -49.53 30.63 12.82
C GLY A 40 -50.41 29.41 13.09
N TRP A 41 -51.50 29.58 13.84
CA TRP A 41 -52.49 28.52 14.10
C TRP A 41 -53.63 28.51 13.09
N ALA A 42 -53.87 29.64 12.42
CA ALA A 42 -54.88 29.79 11.38
C ALA A 42 -54.35 30.61 10.20
N VAL A 43 -55.00 30.51 9.05
CA VAL A 43 -54.73 31.33 7.86
C VAL A 43 -55.98 32.13 7.47
N PRO A 44 -55.84 33.29 6.79
CA PRO A 44 -57.00 34.06 6.35
C PRO A 44 -57.96 33.24 5.48
N GLU A 45 -59.27 33.42 5.70
CA GLU A 45 -60.30 32.82 4.85
C GLU A 45 -60.07 33.22 3.37
N GLY A 46 -60.10 32.25 2.46
CA GLY A 46 -59.77 32.43 1.04
C GLY A 46 -58.31 32.15 0.66
N THR A 47 -57.47 31.75 1.62
CA THR A 47 -56.17 31.14 1.31
C THR A 47 -56.42 29.73 0.75
N ASP A 48 -55.75 29.38 -0.35
CA ASP A 48 -55.78 28.01 -0.89
C ASP A 48 -55.07 27.07 0.10
N ILE A 49 -55.84 26.46 0.99
CA ILE A 49 -55.37 25.42 1.90
C ILE A 49 -55.54 24.09 1.16
N PRO A 50 -54.49 23.27 1.01
CA PRO A 50 -54.63 21.96 0.40
C PRO A 50 -55.69 21.14 1.14
N ASP A 51 -56.45 20.35 0.38
CA ASP A 51 -57.61 19.66 0.96
C ASP A 51 -57.21 18.62 2.02
N ASP A 52 -55.96 18.20 1.95
CA ASP A 52 -55.29 17.28 2.84
C ASP A 52 -54.20 18.02 3.64
N LEU A 53 -54.57 18.49 4.84
CA LEU A 53 -53.59 18.90 5.87
C LEU A 53 -53.07 17.70 6.68
N SER A 54 -53.55 16.49 6.36
CA SER A 54 -53.13 15.20 6.91
C SER A 54 -52.04 14.53 6.05
N GLY A 55 -51.38 15.27 5.14
CA GLY A 55 -50.47 14.80 4.08
C GLY A 55 -49.17 14.11 4.49
N PHE A 56 -49.19 13.41 5.63
CA PHE A 56 -48.34 12.27 5.89
C PHE A 56 -49.24 11.04 5.92
N GLU A 57 -49.49 10.48 4.74
CA GLU A 57 -50.27 9.25 4.64
C GLU A 57 -49.49 8.12 5.34
N ALA A 58 -50.21 7.13 5.87
CA ALA A 58 -49.57 5.97 6.52
C ALA A 58 -48.53 5.29 5.60
N SER A 59 -48.75 5.37 4.27
CA SER A 59 -47.81 4.91 3.24
C SER A 59 -46.47 5.65 3.25
N ASP A 60 -46.45 6.94 3.56
CA ASP A 60 -45.22 7.74 3.58
C ASP A 60 -44.38 7.40 4.82
N VAL A 61 -45.03 7.14 5.95
CA VAL A 61 -44.36 6.63 7.16
C VAL A 61 -43.75 5.26 6.88
N GLU A 62 -44.48 4.38 6.19
CA GLU A 62 -43.98 3.05 5.84
C GLU A 62 -42.82 3.12 4.84
N ALA A 63 -42.88 4.02 3.86
CA ALA A 63 -41.79 4.27 2.91
C ALA A 63 -40.54 4.78 3.62
N LEU A 64 -40.67 5.75 4.53
CA LEU A 64 -39.56 6.23 5.34
C LEU A 64 -38.95 5.13 6.22
N LYS A 65 -39.78 4.26 6.80
CA LYS A 65 -39.28 3.12 7.58
C LYS A 65 -38.47 2.15 6.74
N LYS A 66 -38.92 1.86 5.51
CA LYS A 66 -38.19 1.02 4.55
C LYS A 66 -36.86 1.65 4.14
N ILE A 67 -36.85 2.95 3.85
CA ILE A 67 -35.63 3.70 3.54
C ILE A 67 -34.66 3.65 4.73
N SER A 68 -35.15 3.93 5.94
CA SER A 68 -34.34 3.87 7.15
C SER A 68 -33.72 2.49 7.36
N GLN A 69 -34.49 1.42 7.16
CA GLN A 69 -33.96 0.06 7.27
C GLN A 69 -32.90 -0.22 6.21
N SER A 70 -33.16 0.16 4.95
CA SER A 70 -32.20 -0.02 3.86
C SER A 70 -30.87 0.72 4.12
N VAL A 71 -30.91 1.89 4.76
CA VAL A 71 -29.70 2.64 5.13
C VAL A 71 -28.92 1.89 6.21
N VAL A 72 -29.60 1.36 7.23
CA VAL A 72 -28.96 0.55 8.30
C VAL A 72 -28.34 -0.72 7.74
N ASP A 73 -29.03 -1.42 6.85
CA ASP A 73 -28.54 -2.63 6.20
C ASP A 73 -27.31 -2.33 5.34
N ALA A 74 -27.36 -1.25 4.55
CA ALA A 74 -26.22 -0.80 3.74
C ALA A 74 -25.01 -0.41 4.59
N GLN A 75 -25.23 0.28 5.73
CA GLN A 75 -24.17 0.62 6.66
C GLN A 75 -23.53 -0.63 7.28
N THR A 76 -24.34 -1.56 7.75
CA THR A 76 -23.86 -2.84 8.33
C THR A 76 -23.02 -3.63 7.31
N LYS A 77 -23.48 -3.65 6.04
CA LYS A 77 -22.72 -4.27 4.96
C LYS A 77 -21.39 -3.56 4.71
N ALA A 78 -21.40 -2.22 4.65
CA ALA A 78 -20.18 -1.44 4.45
C ALA A 78 -19.16 -1.68 5.58
N ASP A 79 -19.60 -1.71 6.83
CA ASP A 79 -18.74 -1.99 7.98
C ASP A 79 -18.10 -3.39 7.88
N THR A 80 -18.88 -4.38 7.44
CA THR A 80 -18.39 -5.75 7.19
C THR A 80 -17.35 -5.78 6.07
N ASP A 81 -17.64 -5.11 4.95
CA ASP A 81 -16.73 -5.06 3.80
C ASP A 81 -15.43 -4.31 4.17
N ILE A 82 -15.51 -3.23 4.96
CA ILE A 82 -14.34 -2.49 5.48
C ILE A 82 -13.48 -3.40 6.36
N ALA A 83 -14.09 -4.16 7.27
CA ALA A 83 -13.37 -5.10 8.14
C ALA A 83 -12.67 -6.19 7.33
N ALA A 84 -13.32 -6.73 6.30
CA ALA A 84 -12.73 -7.72 5.41
C ALA A 84 -11.55 -7.15 4.61
N ILE A 85 -11.66 -5.92 4.09
CA ILE A 85 -10.56 -5.23 3.40
C ILE A 85 -9.38 -5.00 4.35
N ALA A 86 -9.64 -4.54 5.58
CA ALA A 86 -8.60 -4.33 6.58
C ALA A 86 -7.83 -5.62 6.88
N GLN A 87 -8.53 -6.76 6.99
CA GLN A 87 -7.89 -8.05 7.18
C GLN A 87 -7.04 -8.46 5.97
N LEU A 88 -7.56 -8.33 4.75
CA LEU A 88 -6.82 -8.65 3.53
C LEU A 88 -5.53 -7.82 3.40
N VAL A 89 -5.57 -6.54 3.77
CA VAL A 89 -4.38 -5.68 3.77
C VAL A 89 -3.37 -6.13 4.82
N ALA A 90 -3.81 -6.49 6.03
CA ALA A 90 -2.93 -7.00 7.07
C ALA A 90 -2.25 -8.31 6.67
N ASP A 91 -3.00 -9.25 6.10
CA ASP A 91 -2.48 -10.53 5.63
C ASP A 91 -1.47 -10.33 4.48
N ALA A 92 -1.78 -9.44 3.54
CA ALA A 92 -0.89 -9.11 2.43
C ALA A 92 0.42 -8.46 2.93
N GLN A 93 0.34 -7.57 3.92
CA GLN A 93 1.51 -6.95 4.53
C GLN A 93 2.40 -8.00 5.21
N GLN A 94 1.81 -8.88 6.02
CA GLN A 94 2.54 -9.95 6.70
C GLN A 94 3.23 -10.91 5.70
N ALA A 95 2.53 -11.26 4.62
CA ALA A 95 3.09 -12.10 3.56
C ALA A 95 4.26 -11.42 2.83
N ALA A 96 4.16 -10.11 2.58
CA ALA A 96 5.23 -9.32 1.99
C ALA A 96 6.45 -9.24 2.91
N ASP A 97 6.25 -8.94 4.19
CA ASP A 97 7.32 -8.84 5.19
C ASP A 97 8.08 -10.16 5.33
N THR A 98 7.36 -11.29 5.31
CA THR A 98 7.97 -12.63 5.33
C THR A 98 8.86 -12.86 4.11
N LYS A 99 8.35 -12.56 2.90
CA LYS A 99 9.13 -12.72 1.66
C LYS A 99 10.35 -11.80 1.62
N ILE A 100 10.23 -10.57 2.10
CA ILE A 100 11.36 -9.64 2.18
C ILE A 100 12.43 -10.20 3.12
N ALA A 101 12.04 -10.73 4.28
CA ALA A 101 12.97 -11.33 5.22
C ALA A 101 13.71 -12.54 4.61
N GLU A 102 13.00 -13.41 3.88
CA GLU A 102 13.59 -14.55 3.15
C GLU A 102 14.61 -14.06 2.11
N ILE A 103 14.21 -13.12 1.24
CA ILE A 103 15.09 -12.56 0.20
C ILE A 103 16.36 -11.95 0.81
N VAL A 104 16.21 -11.19 1.90
CA VAL A 104 17.36 -10.56 2.58
C VAL A 104 18.28 -11.61 3.21
N SER A 105 17.72 -12.65 3.82
CA SER A 105 18.48 -13.75 4.39
C SER A 105 19.27 -14.50 3.31
N ASP A 106 18.63 -14.86 2.20
CA ASP A 106 19.25 -15.57 1.09
C ASP A 106 20.35 -14.73 0.42
N ALA A 107 20.07 -13.45 0.19
CA ALA A 107 21.06 -12.53 -0.38
C ALA A 107 22.29 -12.39 0.53
N LYS A 108 22.08 -12.32 1.85
CA LYS A 108 23.17 -12.27 2.83
C LYS A 108 23.99 -13.56 2.80
N ALA A 109 23.34 -14.72 2.84
CA ALA A 109 24.04 -16.01 2.79
C ALA A 109 24.88 -16.16 1.51
N LYS A 110 24.36 -15.69 0.37
CA LYS A 110 25.10 -15.68 -0.89
C LYS A 110 26.29 -14.73 -0.84
N ALA A 111 26.12 -13.52 -0.32
CA ALA A 111 27.21 -12.56 -0.19
C ALA A 111 28.32 -13.07 0.75
N ASP A 112 27.95 -13.68 1.88
CA ASP A 112 28.90 -14.28 2.82
C ASP A 112 29.70 -15.42 2.14
N ALA A 113 29.04 -16.26 1.35
CA ALA A 113 29.71 -17.33 0.60
C ALA A 113 30.66 -16.79 -0.49
N GLU A 114 30.26 -15.72 -1.20
CA GLU A 114 31.12 -15.07 -2.20
C GLU A 114 32.35 -14.42 -1.56
N ILE A 115 32.20 -13.77 -0.40
CA ILE A 115 33.32 -13.21 0.37
C ILE A 115 34.30 -14.30 0.77
N GLU A 116 33.79 -15.43 1.27
CA GLU A 116 34.65 -16.55 1.68
C GLU A 116 35.41 -17.14 0.49
N ALA A 117 34.75 -17.31 -0.66
CA ALA A 117 35.39 -17.78 -1.88
C ALA A 117 36.50 -16.82 -2.36
N ILE A 118 36.26 -15.50 -2.28
CA ILE A 118 37.27 -14.49 -2.62
C ILE A 118 38.45 -14.56 -1.66
N ASN A 119 38.21 -14.69 -0.35
CA ASN A 119 39.27 -14.81 0.64
C ASN A 119 40.15 -16.04 0.38
N GLN A 120 39.54 -17.17 0.05
CA GLN A 120 40.27 -18.39 -0.30
C GLN A 120 41.11 -18.20 -1.56
N LEU A 121 40.54 -17.60 -2.62
CA LEU A 121 41.27 -17.33 -3.86
C LEU A 121 42.48 -16.41 -3.61
N VAL A 122 42.32 -15.38 -2.77
CA VAL A 122 43.42 -14.48 -2.40
C VAL A 122 44.51 -15.23 -1.63
N ALA A 123 44.13 -16.11 -0.69
CA ALA A 123 45.08 -16.92 0.05
C ALA A 123 45.87 -17.86 -0.87
N ASP A 124 45.18 -18.56 -1.76
CA ASP A 124 45.79 -19.49 -2.72
C ASP A 124 46.74 -18.75 -3.68
N THR A 125 46.32 -17.58 -4.17
CA THR A 125 47.15 -16.75 -5.05
C THR A 125 48.42 -16.26 -4.36
N ARG A 126 48.32 -15.86 -3.08
CA ARG A 126 49.50 -15.48 -2.28
C ARG A 126 50.45 -16.65 -2.09
N ALA A 127 49.92 -17.83 -1.74
CA ALA A 127 50.73 -19.03 -1.57
C ALA A 127 51.46 -19.43 -2.86
N ALA A 128 50.78 -19.32 -4.01
CA ALA A 128 51.39 -19.57 -5.31
C ALA A 128 52.51 -18.56 -5.63
N ALA A 129 52.26 -17.27 -5.40
CA ALA A 129 53.27 -16.22 -5.62
C ALA A 129 54.49 -16.39 -4.71
N ASP A 130 54.29 -16.73 -3.43
CA ASP A 130 55.38 -16.99 -2.48
C ASP A 130 56.23 -18.19 -2.92
N ALA A 131 55.60 -19.23 -3.48
CA ALA A 131 56.30 -20.39 -4.02
C ALA A 131 57.16 -20.03 -5.25
N GLU A 132 56.62 -19.26 -6.20
CA GLU A 132 57.37 -18.77 -7.36
C GLU A 132 58.55 -17.88 -6.94
N ILE A 133 58.35 -16.96 -5.99
CA ILE A 133 59.43 -16.13 -5.45
C ILE A 133 60.54 -16.99 -4.84
N ALA A 134 60.18 -18.04 -4.10
CA ALA A 134 61.15 -18.97 -3.51
C ALA A 134 61.94 -19.75 -4.58
N GLU A 135 61.30 -20.11 -5.70
CA GLU A 135 61.95 -20.76 -6.83
C GLU A 135 62.93 -19.81 -7.53
N ILE A 136 62.49 -18.59 -7.87
CA ILE A 136 63.34 -17.54 -8.46
C ILE A 136 64.55 -17.26 -7.56
N ALA A 137 64.35 -17.19 -6.23
CA ALA A 137 65.44 -16.98 -5.28
C ALA A 137 66.50 -18.09 -5.35
N LYS A 138 66.09 -19.36 -5.49
CA LYS A 138 67.00 -20.49 -5.67
C LYS A 138 67.77 -20.38 -6.99
N GLU A 139 67.09 -20.02 -8.08
CA GLU A 139 67.72 -19.84 -9.39
C GLU A 139 68.77 -18.72 -9.38
N VAL A 140 68.47 -17.59 -8.71
CA VAL A 140 69.39 -16.46 -8.56
C VAL A 140 70.63 -16.87 -7.78
N VAL A 141 70.49 -17.63 -6.68
CA VAL A 141 71.63 -18.16 -5.92
C VAL A 141 72.47 -19.09 -6.79
N ALA A 142 71.85 -20.05 -7.49
CA ALA A 142 72.55 -20.98 -8.37
C ALA A 142 73.23 -20.28 -9.57
N ALA A 143 72.66 -19.20 -10.10
CA ALA A 143 73.30 -18.38 -11.13
C ALA A 143 74.52 -17.63 -10.60
N LYS A 144 74.44 -17.11 -9.37
CA LYS A 144 75.56 -16.40 -8.71
C LYS A 144 76.74 -17.34 -8.44
N GLU A 145 76.48 -18.58 -8.02
CA GLU A 145 77.52 -19.59 -7.82
C GLU A 145 78.21 -19.97 -9.14
N ARG A 146 77.47 -20.05 -10.26
CA ARG A 146 78.03 -20.27 -11.59
C ARG A 146 78.85 -19.10 -12.13
N GLY A 147 78.54 -17.87 -11.73
CA GLY A 147 79.29 -16.67 -12.13
C GLY A 147 80.55 -16.39 -11.30
N ASN A 148 80.74 -17.08 -10.18
CA ASN A 148 81.86 -16.87 -9.24
C ASN A 148 82.95 -17.96 -9.33
N THR A 149 82.92 -18.82 -10.35
CA THR A 149 84.05 -19.70 -10.66
C THR A 149 85.18 -18.87 -11.29
N PRO A 150 86.38 -18.84 -10.70
CA PRO A 150 87.55 -18.25 -11.35
C PRO A 150 87.79 -19.01 -12.66
N GLY A 151 87.85 -18.27 -13.77
CA GLY A 151 87.81 -18.82 -15.11
C GLY A 151 88.76 -20.00 -15.33
N ASP A 152 88.21 -21.10 -15.83
CA ASP A 152 88.95 -22.03 -16.67
C ASP A 152 88.74 -21.59 -18.12
N SER A 153 89.69 -20.79 -18.61
CA SER A 153 89.84 -20.51 -20.04
C SER A 153 90.38 -21.77 -20.73
N GLY A 154 89.51 -22.75 -20.93
CA GLY A 154 89.82 -23.99 -21.64
C GLY A 154 89.12 -24.02 -22.99
N ALA A 155 89.87 -23.72 -24.04
CA ALA A 155 89.47 -23.95 -25.42
C ALA A 155 89.02 -25.40 -25.65
N ASP A 156 87.92 -25.64 -26.38
CA ASP A 156 87.97 -26.38 -27.65
C ASP A 156 86.59 -26.48 -28.34
N LYS A 157 86.64 -26.26 -29.65
CA LYS A 157 85.90 -26.89 -30.76
C LYS A 157 84.40 -27.22 -30.63
N ASP A 158 83.65 -26.53 -31.48
CA ASP A 158 83.03 -27.12 -32.69
C ASP A 158 82.38 -28.50 -32.51
N THR A 159 81.04 -28.55 -32.53
CA THR A 159 80.28 -29.48 -33.40
C THR A 159 78.78 -29.22 -33.35
N SER A 160 78.24 -28.76 -34.48
CA SER A 160 76.99 -29.19 -35.13
C SER A 160 75.87 -29.88 -34.32
N ARG A 161 74.67 -29.28 -34.30
CA ARG A 161 73.35 -29.95 -34.45
C ARG A 161 72.24 -28.90 -34.56
N LYS A 162 71.68 -28.66 -35.74
CA LYS A 162 70.59 -29.38 -36.44
C LYS A 162 69.19 -28.92 -35.97
N GLU A 163 68.50 -28.33 -36.94
CA GLU A 163 67.07 -28.00 -37.00
C GLU A 163 66.14 -28.97 -36.28
N THR A 164 65.06 -28.45 -35.68
CA THR A 164 63.68 -28.77 -36.11
C THR A 164 62.69 -27.72 -35.59
N ALA A 165 61.67 -27.51 -36.40
CA ALA A 165 60.65 -26.48 -36.34
C ALA A 165 59.42 -26.83 -35.48
N SER A 166 58.63 -25.78 -35.23
CA SER A 166 57.16 -25.72 -35.13
C SER A 166 56.40 -26.50 -34.05
N THR A 167 55.62 -25.76 -33.25
CA THR A 167 54.13 -25.63 -33.30
C THR A 167 53.71 -24.80 -32.08
N GLU A 168 53.26 -23.56 -32.20
CA GLU A 168 51.91 -23.10 -32.53
C GLU A 168 50.77 -23.96 -31.96
N THR A 169 50.13 -23.50 -30.89
CA THR A 169 48.67 -23.66 -30.74
C THR A 169 48.09 -22.55 -29.86
N ALA A 170 47.35 -21.69 -30.54
CA ALA A 170 46.58 -20.58 -29.99
C ALA A 170 45.39 -21.06 -29.15
N GLY A 171 44.98 -20.16 -28.25
CA GLY A 171 43.95 -20.37 -27.24
C GLY A 171 42.55 -20.66 -27.79
N LYS A 172 41.80 -21.39 -26.97
CA LYS A 172 40.38 -21.70 -27.14
C LYS A 172 39.59 -20.88 -26.12
N THR A 173 39.03 -19.76 -26.56
CA THR A 173 38.04 -18.97 -25.81
C THR A 173 36.62 -19.39 -26.21
N GLY A 174 35.71 -19.45 -25.22
CA GLY A 174 34.30 -19.10 -25.43
C GLY A 174 33.31 -20.25 -25.44
N THR A 175 32.91 -20.70 -24.26
CA THR A 175 31.67 -21.42 -24.00
C THR A 175 30.51 -20.42 -23.91
N LYS A 176 29.37 -20.78 -24.52
CA LYS A 176 27.93 -20.46 -24.29
C LYS A 176 27.59 -19.33 -23.28
N GLU A 177 26.52 -18.54 -23.44
CA GLU A 177 25.12 -18.95 -23.54
C GLU A 177 24.24 -17.68 -23.57
N LYS A 178 23.19 -17.64 -24.40
CA LYS A 178 21.89 -17.00 -24.12
C LYS A 178 20.86 -17.51 -25.11
#